data_AF-A0A1B6F5U4-F1
#
_entry.id   AF-A0A1B6F5U4-F1
#
_cell.length_a   1.000
_cell.length_b   1.000
_cell.length_c   1.000
_cell.angle_alpha   90.00
_cell.angle_beta   90.00
_cell.angle_gamma   90.00
#
_symmetry.space_group_name_H-M   'P 1'
#
loop_
_entity.id
_entity.type
_entity.pdbx_description
1 polymer ?
#
loop_
_entity_poly.entity_id
_entity_poly.type
_entity_poly.pdbx_seq_one_letter_code
_entity_poly.pdbx_strand_id
1 'polypeptide(L)'
;MNVFQSCSDMSDATPLSLSQGLYLKPVARVNISVQLPNLKTPGKSISNWEVMGKLRDYAVPEEFTSLKVSKSTLEVVRFEGEIENRSKLPAVLARLDGRSIKLSGFHESLKVRAAEAKPDFPTRHSWDSYFRDAKNMNEMKPGERPDTIHITNLPCKWFAAKSDTSKPSEYIL
;
A
#
# COMPACT_ATOMS: atom_id res chain seq x y z
N MET A 1 5.45 -15.73 6.34
CA MET A 1 5.52 -14.25 6.19
C MET A 1 5.48 -13.67 7.58
N ASN A 2 6.50 -12.89 7.96
CA ASN A 2 6.44 -12.17 9.23
C ASN A 2 5.43 -11.03 9.05
N VAL A 3 4.30 -11.07 9.76
CA VAL A 3 3.22 -10.07 9.63
C VAL A 3 3.62 -8.72 10.22
N PHE A 4 4.69 -8.71 11.02
CA PHE A 4 5.22 -7.51 11.64
C PHE A 4 6.36 -6.93 10.81
N GLN A 5 6.24 -5.64 10.49
CA GLN A 5 7.28 -4.82 9.89
C GLN A 5 7.73 -3.77 10.91
N SER A 6 9.02 -3.45 10.92
CA SER A 6 9.54 -2.34 11.70
C SER A 6 9.08 -1.01 11.10
N CYS A 7 8.59 -0.12 11.95
CA CYS A 7 8.31 1.28 11.60
C CYS A 7 9.48 2.12 12.12
N SER A 8 10.19 2.79 11.22
CA SER A 8 11.35 3.62 11.52
C SER A 8 10.98 5.11 11.68
N ASP A 9 9.92 5.55 10.99
CA ASP A 9 9.41 6.92 11.04
C ASP A 9 8.01 6.98 11.65
N MET A 10 7.92 7.54 12.86
CA MET A 10 6.66 7.72 13.60
C MET A 10 6.10 9.15 13.51
N SER A 11 6.67 10.03 12.68
CA SER A 11 6.35 11.47 12.66
C SER A 11 4.92 11.81 12.25
N ASP A 12 4.25 10.95 11.47
CA ASP A 12 2.85 11.09 11.05
C ASP A 12 1.92 10.05 11.70
N ALA A 13 2.39 9.38 12.77
CA ALA A 13 1.58 8.42 13.51
C ALA A 13 0.54 9.15 14.39
N THR A 14 -0.69 8.63 14.38
CA THR A 14 -1.82 9.17 15.14
C THR A 14 -2.15 8.25 16.31
N PRO A 15 -2.40 8.76 17.52
CA PRO A 15 -2.73 7.90 18.66
C PRO A 15 -4.06 7.17 18.44
N LEU A 16 -4.06 5.85 18.67
CA LEU A 16 -5.26 5.03 18.79
C LEU A 16 -5.64 4.89 20.26
N SER A 17 -4.67 4.51 21.09
CA SER A 17 -4.84 4.35 22.53
C SER A 17 -3.52 4.65 23.26
N LEU A 18 -3.44 5.84 23.85
CA LEU A 18 -2.24 6.30 24.55
C LEU A 18 -1.90 5.46 25.77
N SER A 19 -2.93 4.94 26.48
CA SER A 19 -2.73 4.11 27.66
C SER A 19 -1.99 2.82 27.35
N GLN A 20 -2.16 2.30 26.13
CA GLN A 20 -1.52 1.10 25.60
C GLN A 20 -0.34 1.37 24.67
N GLY A 21 -0.04 2.64 24.37
CA GLY A 21 0.97 2.99 23.39
C GLY A 21 0.64 2.50 21.97
N LEU A 22 -0.66 2.42 21.63
CA LEU A 22 -1.13 2.05 20.30
C LEU A 22 -1.27 3.28 19.41
N TYR A 23 -0.75 3.18 18.20
CA TYR A 23 -0.77 4.24 17.20
C TYR A 23 -1.18 3.68 15.84
N LEU A 24 -1.84 4.50 15.04
CA LEU A 24 -2.11 4.26 13.64
C LEU A 24 -1.07 4.99 12.79
N LYS A 25 -0.46 4.25 11.88
CA LYS A 25 0.50 4.77 10.91
C LYS A 25 -0.17 4.77 9.53
N PRO A 26 -0.41 5.94 8.90
CA PRO A 26 -0.94 5.97 7.54
C PRO A 26 0.08 5.36 6.57
N VAL A 27 -0.41 4.57 5.61
CA VAL A 27 0.42 4.01 4.54
C VAL A 27 0.18 4.81 3.26
N ALA A 28 1.24 5.42 2.72
CA ALA A 28 1.18 6.13 1.46
C ALA A 28 1.52 5.19 0.30
N ARG A 29 0.56 4.95 -0.59
CA ARG A 29 0.72 4.04 -1.73
C ARG A 29 0.94 4.82 -3.03
N VAL A 30 1.80 4.30 -3.90
CA VAL A 30 2.05 4.80 -5.24
C VAL A 30 1.80 3.70 -6.27
N ASN A 31 1.07 4.04 -7.32
CA ASN A 31 0.91 3.21 -8.50
C ASN A 31 1.93 3.66 -9.55
N ILE A 32 2.77 2.74 -10.02
CA ILE A 32 3.79 3.00 -11.03
C ILE A 32 3.49 2.12 -12.25
N SER A 33 3.42 2.72 -13.43
CA SER A 33 3.26 2.03 -14.71
C SER A 33 4.50 2.25 -15.56
N VAL A 34 5.11 1.16 -16.02
CA VAL A 34 6.29 1.17 -16.89
C VAL A 34 5.88 0.62 -18.25
N GLN A 35 5.94 1.48 -19.27
CA GLN A 35 5.66 1.10 -20.65
C GLN A 35 6.83 0.27 -21.20
N LEU A 36 6.53 -0.95 -21.63
CA LEU A 36 7.47 -1.84 -22.27
C LEU A 36 7.61 -1.45 -23.75
N PRO A 37 8.80 -1.66 -24.35
CA PRO A 37 8.98 -1.40 -25.76
C PRO A 37 8.28 -2.49 -26.57
N ASN A 38 7.97 -2.22 -27.84
CA ASN A 38 7.51 -3.26 -28.74
C ASN A 38 8.67 -4.23 -28.97
N LEU A 39 8.69 -5.34 -28.23
CA LEU A 39 9.72 -6.38 -28.30
C LEU A 39 9.65 -7.09 -29.66
N LYS A 40 10.27 -6.49 -30.69
CA LYS A 40 10.35 -7.07 -32.04
C LYS A 40 11.29 -8.27 -32.12
N THR A 41 12.17 -8.45 -31.13
CA THR A 41 13.18 -9.52 -31.12
C THR A 41 12.71 -10.67 -30.23
N PRO A 42 12.47 -11.88 -30.79
CA PRO A 42 12.14 -13.06 -30.00
C PRO A 42 13.25 -13.40 -29.00
N GLY A 43 12.89 -13.79 -27.78
CA GLY A 43 13.83 -14.30 -26.77
C GLY A 43 14.46 -13.27 -25.83
N LYS A 44 14.22 -11.96 -26.02
CA LYS A 44 14.58 -10.94 -25.02
C LYS A 44 13.41 -10.65 -24.09
N SER A 45 13.62 -10.79 -22.78
CA SER A 45 12.65 -10.44 -21.74
C SER A 45 13.19 -9.32 -20.85
N ILE A 46 12.28 -8.52 -20.28
CA ILE A 46 12.62 -7.47 -19.32
C ILE A 46 12.44 -8.05 -17.91
N SER A 47 13.48 -7.93 -17.07
CA SER A 47 13.43 -8.39 -15.69
C SER A 47 12.70 -7.36 -14.81
N ASN A 48 11.64 -7.81 -14.13
CA ASN A 48 10.94 -6.97 -13.15
C ASN A 48 11.89 -6.48 -12.04
N TRP A 49 12.86 -7.29 -11.64
CA TRP A 49 13.85 -6.91 -10.63
C TRP A 49 14.76 -5.77 -11.07
N GLU A 50 15.17 -5.75 -12.34
CA GLU A 50 16.01 -4.67 -12.89
C GLU A 50 15.23 -3.36 -12.93
N VAL A 51 13.95 -3.42 -13.35
CA VAL A 51 13.03 -2.27 -13.32
C VAL A 51 12.82 -1.79 -11.88
N MET A 52 12.56 -2.70 -10.94
CA MET A 52 12.39 -2.36 -9.51
C MET A 52 13.64 -1.71 -8.93
N GLY A 53 14.84 -2.16 -9.30
CA GLY A 53 16.10 -1.52 -8.89
C GLY A 53 16.17 -0.07 -9.36
N LYS A 54 15.87 0.19 -10.63
CA LYS A 54 15.84 1.56 -11.18
C LYS A 54 14.78 2.44 -10.53
N LEU A 55 13.62 1.88 -10.20
CA LEU A 55 12.58 2.62 -9.47
C LEU A 55 13.04 2.99 -8.05
N ARG A 56 13.76 2.09 -7.35
CA ARG A 56 14.37 2.39 -6.03
C ARG A 56 15.40 3.50 -6.14
N ASP A 57 16.27 3.47 -7.16
CA ASP A 57 17.26 4.53 -7.39
C ASP A 57 16.61 5.91 -7.57
N TYR A 58 15.46 5.97 -8.26
CA TYR A 58 14.71 7.21 -8.47
C TYR A 58 13.97 7.69 -7.21
N ALA A 59 13.67 6.80 -6.27
CA ALA A 59 12.99 7.15 -5.03
C ALA A 59 13.90 7.84 -3.99
N VAL A 60 15.22 7.65 -4.08
CA VAL A 60 16.23 8.25 -3.18
C VAL A 60 16.02 9.77 -3.01
N PRO A 61 16.11 10.33 -1.78
CA PRO A 61 16.58 9.69 -0.54
C PRO A 61 15.55 8.83 0.19
N GLU A 62 14.29 8.82 -0.24
CA GLU A 62 13.26 7.97 0.32
C GLU A 62 13.36 6.53 -0.19
N GLU A 63 12.95 5.58 0.65
CA GLU A 63 12.93 4.15 0.31
C GLU A 63 11.50 3.61 0.23
N PHE A 64 11.31 2.61 -0.62
CA PHE A 64 10.07 1.84 -0.64
C PHE A 64 10.08 0.81 0.50
N THR A 65 9.13 0.89 1.42
CA THR A 65 8.91 -0.16 2.43
C THR A 65 8.41 -1.45 1.80
N SER A 66 7.65 -1.31 0.71
CA SER A 66 7.18 -2.39 -0.14
C SER A 66 7.18 -1.93 -1.59
N LEU A 67 7.61 -2.79 -2.51
CA LEU A 67 7.49 -2.58 -3.95
C LEU A 67 7.19 -3.92 -4.59
N LYS A 68 5.99 -4.07 -5.17
CA LYS A 68 5.52 -5.34 -5.74
C LYS A 68 4.95 -5.12 -7.13
N VAL A 69 5.04 -6.14 -7.97
CA VAL A 69 4.36 -6.16 -9.28
C VAL A 69 2.88 -6.42 -9.03
N SER A 70 2.01 -5.52 -9.47
CA SER A 70 0.56 -5.67 -9.37
C SER A 70 -0.07 -6.23 -10.65
N LYS A 71 0.49 -5.90 -11.82
CA LYS A 71 0.05 -6.43 -13.11
C LYS A 71 1.22 -6.44 -14.09
N SER A 72 1.30 -7.47 -14.93
CA SER A 72 2.28 -7.54 -16.02
C SER A 72 1.58 -7.93 -17.32
N THR A 73 1.79 -7.16 -18.38
CA THR A 73 1.36 -7.48 -19.75
C THR A 73 2.54 -7.34 -20.71
N LEU A 74 2.33 -7.59 -22.00
CA LEU A 74 3.35 -7.39 -23.04
C LEU A 74 3.71 -5.90 -23.25
N GLU A 75 2.81 -4.99 -22.88
CA GLU A 75 2.94 -3.54 -23.14
C GLU A 75 3.24 -2.73 -21.88
N VAL A 76 2.84 -3.22 -20.70
CA VAL A 76 2.98 -2.47 -19.45
C VAL A 76 3.20 -3.39 -18.27
N VAL A 77 4.12 -2.99 -17.38
CA VAL A 77 4.24 -3.54 -16.04
C VAL A 77 3.78 -2.49 -15.04
N ARG A 78 2.88 -2.89 -14.14
CA ARG A 78 2.39 -2.06 -13.04
C ARG A 78 2.99 -2.54 -11.73
N PHE A 79 3.44 -1.58 -10.94
CA PHE A 79 3.95 -1.77 -9.60
C PHE A 79 3.10 -1.00 -8.61
N GLU A 80 2.97 -1.56 -7.41
CA GLU A 80 2.45 -0.88 -6.23
C GLU A 80 3.62 -0.72 -5.26
N GLY A 81 3.92 0.53 -4.95
CA GLY A 81 4.94 0.91 -3.98
C GLY A 81 4.32 1.50 -2.72
N GLU A 82 4.94 1.28 -1.58
CA GLU A 82 4.58 1.90 -0.30
C GLU A 82 5.72 2.81 0.17
N ILE A 83 5.37 4.02 0.58
CA ILE A 83 6.26 5.02 1.16
C ILE A 83 5.89 5.18 2.63
N GLU A 84 6.90 5.14 3.49
CA GLU A 84 6.71 5.13 4.93
C GLU A 84 6.03 6.40 5.44
N ASN A 85 6.34 7.57 4.86
CA ASN A 85 5.80 8.85 5.31
C ASN A 85 5.01 9.54 4.20
N ARG A 86 3.73 9.81 4.47
CA ARG A 86 2.81 10.42 3.49
C ARG A 86 3.27 11.80 3.04
N SER A 87 3.91 12.57 3.91
CA SER A 87 4.44 13.91 3.56
C SER A 87 5.53 13.87 2.50
N LYS A 88 6.22 12.74 2.34
CA LYS A 88 7.30 12.56 1.35
C LYS A 88 6.80 12.07 -0.01
N LEU A 89 5.57 11.56 -0.07
CA LEU A 89 4.99 11.02 -1.30
C LEU A 89 5.05 12.00 -2.49
N PRO A 90 4.73 13.31 -2.34
CA PRO A 90 4.82 14.24 -3.46
C PRO A 90 6.24 14.36 -4.04
N ALA A 91 7.27 14.32 -3.19
CA ALA A 91 8.66 14.39 -3.61
C ALA A 91 9.09 13.12 -4.37
N VAL A 92 8.66 11.94 -3.88
CA VAL A 92 8.88 10.65 -4.56
C VAL A 92 8.20 10.63 -5.93
N LEU A 93 6.94 11.06 -6.01
CA LEU A 93 6.20 11.15 -7.28
C LEU A 93 6.90 12.06 -8.29
N ALA A 94 7.37 13.24 -7.85
CA ALA A 94 8.08 14.18 -8.71
C ALA A 94 9.39 13.62 -9.28
N ARG A 95 10.05 12.68 -8.57
CA ARG A 95 11.26 12.02 -9.06
C ARG A 95 10.99 10.83 -9.97
N LEU A 96 9.81 10.19 -9.85
CA LEU A 96 9.41 9.01 -10.62
C LEU A 96 8.65 9.35 -11.90
N ASP A 97 7.62 10.20 -11.81
CA ASP A 97 6.70 10.42 -12.92
C ASP A 97 7.39 11.12 -14.10
N GLY A 98 7.14 10.62 -15.31
CA GLY A 98 7.73 11.15 -16.53
C GLY A 98 9.20 10.75 -16.76
N ARG A 99 9.83 10.00 -15.85
CA ARG A 99 11.16 9.43 -16.07
C ARG A 99 11.16 8.38 -17.17
N SER A 100 12.34 8.11 -17.71
CA SER A 100 12.59 6.97 -18.57
C SER A 100 13.64 6.05 -17.94
N ILE A 101 13.45 4.75 -18.06
CA ILE A 101 14.42 3.73 -17.63
C ILE A 101 15.13 3.21 -18.87
N LYS A 102 16.47 3.25 -18.87
CA LYS A 102 17.29 2.61 -19.89
C LYS A 102 17.81 1.29 -19.35
N LEU A 103 17.40 0.19 -19.96
CA LEU A 103 17.84 -1.15 -19.61
C LEU A 103 18.98 -1.61 -20.52
N SER A 104 19.89 -2.40 -19.98
CA SER A 104 20.98 -2.98 -20.76
C SER A 104 20.42 -3.96 -21.81
N GLY A 105 20.89 -3.85 -23.04
CA GLY A 105 20.44 -4.72 -24.14
C GLY A 105 19.13 -4.31 -24.82
N PHE A 106 18.53 -3.18 -24.41
CA PHE A 106 17.38 -2.54 -25.05
C PHE A 106 17.76 -1.16 -25.60
N HIS A 107 17.34 -0.89 -26.83
CA HIS A 107 17.63 0.39 -27.50
C HIS A 107 16.64 1.48 -27.08
N GLU A 108 15.38 1.09 -26.88
CA GLU A 108 14.29 1.96 -26.43
C GLU A 108 14.28 2.09 -24.90
N SER A 109 14.03 3.31 -24.42
CA SER A 109 13.85 3.57 -23.00
C SER A 109 12.40 3.34 -22.57
N LEU A 110 12.21 2.75 -21.39
CA LEU A 110 10.88 2.47 -20.83
C LEU A 110 10.33 3.73 -20.16
N LYS A 111 9.15 4.19 -20.57
CA LYS A 111 8.52 5.37 -19.95
C LYS A 111 7.85 5.00 -18.64
N VAL A 112 8.10 5.81 -17.61
CA VAL A 112 7.52 5.66 -16.28
C VAL A 112 6.40 6.66 -16.09
N ARG A 113 5.25 6.18 -15.60
CA ARG A 113 4.16 6.99 -15.07
C ARG A 113 3.93 6.63 -13.62
N ALA A 114 3.86 7.60 -12.73
CA ALA A 114 3.64 7.38 -11.31
C ALA A 114 2.55 8.31 -10.77
N ALA A 115 1.67 7.78 -9.93
CA ALA A 115 0.61 8.55 -9.29
C ALA A 115 0.31 7.99 -7.89
N GLU A 116 -0.14 8.86 -6.98
CA GLU A 116 -0.67 8.41 -5.69
C GLU A 116 -1.80 7.41 -5.92
N ALA A 117 -1.74 6.28 -5.22
CA ALA A 117 -2.83 5.33 -5.21
C ALA A 117 -3.96 5.91 -4.36
N LYS A 118 -5.15 5.97 -4.94
CA LYS A 118 -6.34 6.36 -4.18
C LYS A 118 -6.62 5.26 -3.16
N PRO A 119 -6.89 5.61 -1.89
CA PRO A 119 -7.36 4.63 -0.92
C PRO A 119 -8.64 3.99 -1.46
N ASP A 120 -8.76 2.67 -1.27
CA ASP A 120 -9.97 1.93 -1.59
C ASP A 120 -11.03 2.27 -0.55
N PHE A 121 -11.69 3.40 -0.75
CA PHE A 121 -12.73 3.92 0.12
C PHE A 121 -14.07 3.86 -0.61
N PRO A 122 -15.14 3.32 0.01
CA PRO A 122 -16.42 3.19 -0.67
C PRO A 122 -16.99 4.57 -1.00
N THR A 123 -17.42 4.72 -2.25
CA THR A 123 -18.16 5.90 -2.71
C THR A 123 -19.56 5.95 -2.10
N ARG A 124 -20.18 7.13 -2.05
CA ARG A 124 -21.58 7.27 -1.61
C ARG A 124 -22.52 6.31 -2.36
N HIS A 125 -22.31 6.14 -3.66
CA HIS A 125 -23.10 5.18 -4.45
C HIS A 125 -22.95 3.74 -3.96
N SER A 126 -21.71 3.30 -3.65
CA SER A 126 -21.50 1.96 -3.08
C SER A 126 -22.14 1.80 -1.70
N TRP A 127 -22.16 2.86 -0.88
CA TRP A 127 -22.89 2.85 0.40
C TRP A 127 -24.40 2.71 0.18
N ASP A 128 -24.98 3.55 -0.68
CA ASP A 128 -26.42 3.59 -0.93
C ASP A 128 -26.91 2.28 -1.59
N SER A 129 -26.10 1.65 -2.43
CA SER A 129 -26.41 0.31 -2.98
C SER A 129 -26.30 -0.76 -1.90
N TYR A 130 -25.25 -0.75 -1.07
CA TYR A 130 -25.11 -1.72 0.01
C TYR A 130 -26.33 -1.72 0.94
N PHE A 131 -26.73 -0.56 1.47
CA PHE A 131 -27.87 -0.48 2.39
C PHE A 131 -29.22 -0.79 1.74
N ARG A 132 -29.34 -0.65 0.41
CA ARG A 132 -30.55 -1.01 -0.33
C ARG A 132 -30.66 -2.51 -0.56
N ASP A 133 -29.53 -3.14 -0.91
CA ASP A 133 -29.51 -4.49 -1.48
C ASP A 133 -29.12 -5.57 -0.45
N ALA A 134 -28.45 -5.20 0.65
CA ALA A 134 -27.99 -6.12 1.69
C ALA A 134 -29.12 -6.56 2.64
N LYS A 135 -30.11 -7.29 2.11
CA LYS A 135 -31.31 -7.74 2.86
C LYS A 135 -31.03 -8.68 4.04
N ASN A 136 -29.84 -9.29 4.08
CA ASN A 136 -29.45 -10.28 5.11
C ASN A 136 -28.29 -9.79 5.99
N MET A 137 -27.95 -8.50 5.95
CA MET A 137 -26.92 -7.93 6.81
C MET A 137 -27.34 -8.07 8.28
N ASN A 138 -26.46 -8.64 9.10
CA ASN A 138 -26.66 -8.67 10.54
C ASN A 138 -25.72 -7.66 11.20
N GLU A 139 -26.29 -6.57 11.73
CA GLU A 139 -25.53 -5.53 12.44
C GLU A 139 -24.77 -6.07 13.67
N MET A 140 -25.21 -7.20 14.23
CA MET A 140 -24.55 -7.85 15.36
C MET A 140 -23.35 -8.71 14.96
N LYS A 141 -23.07 -8.88 13.67
CA LYS A 141 -21.89 -9.60 13.18
C LYS A 141 -20.76 -8.63 12.82
N PRO A 142 -19.57 -8.77 13.42
CA PRO A 142 -18.43 -7.90 13.13
C PRO A 142 -18.08 -7.85 11.64
N GLY A 143 -17.98 -6.64 11.10
CA GLY A 143 -17.60 -6.40 9.70
C GLY A 143 -18.71 -6.61 8.65
N GLU A 144 -19.93 -6.99 9.04
CA GLU A 144 -21.06 -7.05 8.10
C GLU A 144 -21.70 -5.66 7.86
N ARG A 145 -21.54 -4.72 8.79
CA ARG A 145 -21.95 -3.33 8.58
C ARG A 145 -20.85 -2.58 7.82
N PRO A 146 -21.15 -1.85 6.76
CA PRO A 146 -20.13 -1.31 5.86
C PRO A 146 -19.29 -0.19 6.50
N ASP A 147 -19.75 0.44 7.59
CA ASP A 147 -19.07 1.47 8.41
C ASP A 147 -18.26 0.90 9.57
N THR A 148 -18.15 -0.42 9.67
CA THR A 148 -17.31 -1.10 10.65
C THR A 148 -16.00 -1.53 10.01
N ILE A 149 -14.88 -1.11 10.60
CA ILE A 149 -13.57 -1.67 10.26
C ILE A 149 -13.35 -2.91 11.14
N HIS A 150 -13.26 -4.09 10.53
CA HIS A 150 -12.94 -5.33 11.23
C HIS A 150 -11.47 -5.69 11.01
N ILE A 151 -10.70 -5.75 12.09
CA ILE A 151 -9.27 -6.07 12.08
C ILE A 151 -9.08 -7.41 12.79
N THR A 152 -8.37 -8.35 12.18
CA THR A 152 -8.11 -9.69 12.73
C THR A 152 -6.63 -10.01 12.74
N ASN A 153 -6.26 -11.10 13.43
CA ASN A 153 -4.88 -11.59 13.52
C ASN A 153 -3.89 -10.63 14.22
N LEU A 154 -4.38 -9.81 15.15
CA LEU A 154 -3.54 -9.00 16.03
C LEU A 154 -3.29 -9.68 17.38
N PRO A 155 -2.14 -9.45 18.03
CA PRO A 155 -1.88 -9.99 19.36
C PRO A 155 -2.88 -9.46 20.41
N CYS A 156 -3.63 -10.35 21.08
CA CYS A 156 -4.58 -9.98 22.14
C CYS A 156 -3.95 -9.14 23.25
N LYS A 157 -2.66 -9.37 23.55
CA LYS A 157 -1.92 -8.63 24.58
C LYS A 157 -1.80 -7.13 24.29
N TRP A 158 -1.87 -6.70 23.03
CA TRP A 158 -1.85 -5.28 22.66
C TRP A 158 -3.09 -4.53 23.16
N PHE A 159 -4.18 -5.25 23.37
CA PHE A 159 -5.48 -4.71 23.77
C PHE A 159 -5.86 -5.08 25.20
N ALA A 160 -4.92 -5.60 26.00
CA ALA A 160 -5.19 -5.99 27.38
C ALA A 160 -4.98 -4.81 28.33
N ALA A 161 -5.76 -4.73 29.40
CA ALA A 161 -5.57 -3.68 30.40
C ALA A 161 -4.26 -3.91 31.17
N LYS A 162 -3.60 -2.83 31.63
CA LYS A 162 -2.41 -2.97 32.48
C LYS A 162 -2.68 -3.73 33.78
N SER A 163 -3.92 -3.67 34.27
CA SER A 163 -4.39 -4.39 35.46
C SER A 163 -4.68 -5.88 35.23
N ASP A 164 -4.98 -6.27 33.98
CA ASP A 164 -5.30 -7.65 33.61
C ASP A 164 -4.81 -7.92 32.18
N THR A 165 -3.65 -8.59 32.09
CA THR A 165 -3.01 -8.92 30.82
C THR A 165 -3.48 -10.26 30.22
N SER A 166 -4.42 -10.94 30.88
CA SER A 166 -4.87 -12.28 30.48
C SER A 166 -5.84 -12.26 29.30
N LYS A 167 -6.57 -11.15 29.13
CA LYS A 167 -7.59 -10.97 28.09
C LYS A 167 -7.62 -9.54 27.54
N PRO A 168 -8.09 -9.34 26.30
CA PRO A 168 -8.40 -8.02 25.78
C PRO A 168 -9.43 -7.29 26.64
N SER A 169 -9.39 -5.96 26.66
CA SER A 169 -10.34 -5.10 27.36
C SER A 169 -11.32 -4.45 26.38
N GLU A 170 -12.62 -4.56 26.68
CA GLU A 170 -13.69 -3.84 25.97
C GLU A 170 -13.62 -2.32 26.14
N TYR A 171 -12.80 -1.80 27.05
CA TYR A 171 -12.57 -0.36 27.17
C TYR A 171 -11.53 0.15 26.15
N ILE A 172 -10.69 -0.75 25.63
CA ILE A 172 -9.62 -0.46 24.67
C ILE A 172 -10.09 -0.74 23.23
N LEU A 173 -10.97 -1.73 23.06
CA LEU A 173 -11.62 -2.13 21.81
C LEU A 173 -12.93 -1.37 21.59
#